data_AF-A0A7G2FFE7-F1
#
_entry.id   AF-A0A7G2FFE7-F1
#
_cell.length_a   1.000
_cell.length_b   1.000
_cell.length_c   1.000
_cell.angle_alpha   90.00
_cell.angle_beta   90.00
_cell.angle_gamma   90.00
#
_symmetry.space_group_name_H-M   'P 1'
#
loop_
_entity.id
_entity.type
_entity.pdbx_description
1 polymer ?
#
loop_
_entity_poly.entity_id
_entity_poly.type
_entity_poly.pdbx_seq_one_letter_code
_entity_poly.pdbx_strand_id
1 'polypeptide(L)'
;MEEELKGLIKVLVLTIISISYCYYLPPKIKPGLPRFLSVFPIVAMFLVLPLFFSTMHLSFITAFFLTWLANFKLILFSFDKGPLIPIPSNLSRFLCFTCFPIKSQQNPKPHNHLSILVFAIKLAIFGVLLHLYDYKQTLPPLLLLGLYFLHLYLEIEIILTLLKVFVSISLGCDLEPQSNKPYLATSLQDFWGRRWNIIVPSILRPAVYTPMRQVSERRMSSDWALFSGEVTLFFILQGVCLAAELAVKKKTTVMQRWRLSPAVSRILTVGFVFLTGSWLMTPQLVRSGVVEKYINEALFFVSYVKHTLF
;
A
#
# COMPACT_ATOMS: atom_id res chain seq x y z
N MET A 1 -1.47 -22.55 12.51
CA MET A 1 -0.78 -22.86 11.23
C MET A 1 -1.72 -23.61 10.29
N GLU A 2 -2.23 -24.79 10.64
CA GLU A 2 -3.11 -25.56 9.75
C GLU A 2 -4.46 -24.86 9.44
N GLU A 3 -5.11 -24.29 10.45
CA GLU A 3 -6.36 -23.53 10.23
C GLU A 3 -6.16 -22.28 9.37
N GLU A 4 -5.03 -21.58 9.53
CA GLU A 4 -4.68 -20.43 8.68
C GLU A 4 -4.41 -20.87 7.24
N LEU A 5 -3.80 -22.04 7.03
CA LEU A 5 -3.60 -22.60 5.70
C LEU A 5 -4.94 -22.96 5.04
N LYS A 6 -5.88 -23.55 5.79
CA LYS A 6 -7.25 -23.79 5.30
C LYS A 6 -7.95 -22.48 4.96
N GLY A 7 -7.80 -21.45 5.79
CA GLY A 7 -8.28 -20.09 5.54
C GLY A 7 -7.70 -19.51 4.24
N LEU A 8 -6.38 -19.65 4.04
CA LEU A 8 -5.68 -19.18 2.85
C LEU A 8 -6.21 -19.85 1.58
N ILE A 9 -6.37 -21.17 1.59
CA ILE A 9 -6.90 -21.93 0.46
C ILE A 9 -8.33 -21.45 0.13
N LYS A 10 -9.20 -21.31 1.15
CA LYS A 10 -10.57 -20.80 0.97
C LYS A 10 -10.57 -19.41 0.33
N VAL A 11 -9.77 -18.49 0.85
CA VAL A 11 -9.68 -17.11 0.34
C VAL A 11 -9.17 -17.10 -1.10
N LEU A 12 -8.14 -17.87 -1.43
CA LEU A 12 -7.61 -17.96 -2.80
C LEU A 12 -8.64 -18.52 -3.78
N VAL A 13 -9.33 -19.61 -3.43
CA VAL A 13 -10.36 -20.22 -4.27
C VAL A 13 -11.52 -19.25 -4.51
N LEU A 14 -12.05 -18.63 -3.45
CA LEU A 14 -13.13 -17.65 -3.57
C LEU A 14 -12.72 -16.44 -4.40
N THR A 15 -11.47 -15.98 -4.26
CA THR A 15 -10.92 -14.88 -5.06
C THR A 15 -10.86 -15.24 -6.54
N ILE A 16 -10.34 -16.43 -6.88
CA ILE A 16 -10.25 -16.90 -8.27
C ILE A 16 -11.64 -17.00 -8.90
N ILE A 17 -12.61 -17.60 -8.20
CA ILE A 17 -13.99 -17.73 -8.68
C ILE A 17 -14.61 -16.35 -8.91
N SER A 18 -14.49 -15.45 -7.95
CA SER A 18 -15.04 -14.09 -8.00
C SER A 18 -14.47 -13.28 -9.17
N ILE A 19 -13.16 -13.36 -9.39
CA ILE A 19 -12.49 -12.65 -10.49
C ILE A 19 -12.84 -13.27 -11.84
N SER A 20 -12.96 -14.59 -11.90
CA SER A 20 -13.40 -15.30 -13.11
C SER A 20 -14.81 -14.86 -13.51
N TYR A 21 -15.72 -14.76 -12.55
CA TYR A 21 -17.04 -14.17 -12.77
C TYR A 21 -16.93 -12.73 -13.32
N CYS A 22 -16.11 -11.88 -12.70
CA CYS A 22 -15.90 -10.50 -13.14
C CYS A 22 -15.29 -10.38 -14.54
N TYR A 23 -14.53 -11.38 -14.98
CA TYR A 23 -13.92 -11.44 -16.30
C TYR A 23 -14.90 -11.86 -17.39
N TYR A 24 -15.81 -12.80 -17.11
CA TYR A 24 -16.67 -13.38 -18.15
C TYR A 24 -18.04 -12.71 -18.30
N LEU A 25 -18.65 -12.22 -17.21
CA LEU A 25 -20.04 -11.74 -17.24
C LEU A 25 -20.17 -10.21 -17.31
N PRO A 26 -19.59 -9.41 -16.39
CA PRO A 26 -19.75 -7.95 -16.43
C PRO A 26 -19.35 -7.24 -17.73
N PRO A 27 -18.33 -7.67 -18.50
CA PRO A 27 -18.05 -7.06 -19.80
C PRO A 27 -19.21 -7.08 -20.79
N LYS A 28 -20.11 -8.07 -20.68
CA LYS A 28 -21.30 -8.22 -21.55
C LYS A 28 -22.43 -7.26 -21.16
N ILE A 29 -22.33 -6.61 -20.00
CA ILE A 29 -23.31 -5.67 -19.48
C ILE A 29 -22.87 -4.25 -19.83
N LYS A 30 -23.84 -3.38 -20.17
CA LYS A 30 -23.58 -1.96 -20.46
C LYS A 30 -22.84 -1.29 -19.28
N PRO A 31 -21.80 -0.48 -19.56
CA PRO A 31 -21.05 0.21 -18.52
C PRO A 31 -21.94 1.18 -17.75
N GLY A 32 -21.59 1.42 -16.49
CA GLY A 32 -22.34 2.27 -15.56
C GLY A 32 -23.00 1.46 -14.45
N LEU A 33 -24.16 1.93 -13.99
CA LEU A 33 -24.88 1.35 -12.85
C LEU A 33 -25.23 -0.14 -13.03
N PRO A 34 -25.71 -0.62 -14.20
CA PRO A 34 -26.06 -2.04 -14.37
C PRO A 34 -24.87 -2.97 -14.17
N ARG A 35 -23.71 -2.61 -14.74
CA ARG A 35 -22.47 -3.38 -14.56
C ARG A 35 -22.00 -3.32 -13.12
N PHE A 36 -22.08 -2.16 -12.46
CA PHE A 36 -21.73 -2.03 -11.05
C PHE A 36 -22.60 -2.93 -10.16
N LEU A 37 -23.92 -2.97 -10.38
CA LEU A 37 -24.81 -3.86 -9.63
C LEU A 37 -24.47 -5.34 -9.80
N SER A 38 -24.02 -5.76 -11.00
CA SER A 38 -23.55 -7.13 -11.22
C SER A 38 -22.24 -7.47 -10.50
N VAL A 39 -21.39 -6.46 -10.24
CA VAL A 39 -20.08 -6.60 -9.59
C VAL A 39 -20.19 -6.39 -8.07
N PHE A 40 -21.22 -5.70 -7.60
CA PHE A 40 -21.43 -5.36 -6.19
C PHE A 40 -21.38 -6.56 -5.22
N PRO A 41 -21.96 -7.74 -5.52
CA PRO A 41 -21.83 -8.91 -4.65
C PRO A 41 -20.36 -9.34 -4.43
N ILE A 42 -19.53 -9.20 -5.47
CA ILE A 42 -18.10 -9.51 -5.39
C ILE A 42 -17.37 -8.47 -4.54
N VAL A 43 -17.73 -7.19 -4.68
CA VAL A 43 -17.17 -6.12 -3.85
C VAL A 43 -17.47 -6.37 -2.38
N ALA A 44 -18.72 -6.72 -2.05
CA ALA A 44 -19.12 -7.08 -0.69
C ALA A 44 -18.36 -8.30 -0.17
N MET A 45 -18.22 -9.36 -0.98
CA MET A 45 -17.45 -10.55 -0.61
C MET A 45 -16.00 -10.21 -0.27
N PHE A 46 -15.34 -9.35 -1.06
CA PHE A 46 -13.96 -8.93 -0.83
C PHE A 46 -13.78 -8.09 0.44
N LEU A 47 -14.85 -7.51 1.01
CA LEU A 47 -14.80 -6.89 2.34
C LEU A 47 -14.76 -7.92 3.47
N VAL A 48 -15.31 -9.12 3.25
CA VAL A 48 -15.44 -10.17 4.28
C VAL A 48 -14.24 -11.13 4.28
N LEU A 49 -13.61 -11.36 3.12
CA LEU A 49 -12.50 -12.32 2.99
C LEU A 49 -11.33 -12.16 3.99
N PRO A 50 -10.89 -10.94 4.37
CA PRO A 50 -9.82 -10.79 5.37
C PRO A 50 -10.18 -11.34 6.75
N LEU A 51 -11.46 -11.43 7.08
CA LEU A 51 -11.96 -11.89 8.38
C LEU A 51 -11.83 -13.41 8.56
N PHE A 52 -11.44 -14.14 7.51
CA PHE A 52 -11.16 -15.58 7.59
C PHE A 52 -9.80 -15.90 8.22
N PHE A 53 -8.96 -14.90 8.47
CA PHE A 53 -7.65 -15.07 9.11
C PHE A 53 -7.69 -14.59 10.56
N SER A 54 -7.08 -15.38 11.45
CA SER A 54 -6.90 -15.01 12.87
C SER A 54 -5.62 -14.19 13.07
N THR A 55 -4.64 -14.39 12.18
CA THR A 55 -3.37 -13.67 12.16
C THR A 55 -3.54 -12.26 11.61
N MET A 56 -2.91 -11.28 12.26
CA MET A 56 -2.98 -9.89 11.85
C MET A 56 -2.31 -9.67 10.50
N HIS A 57 -1.19 -10.35 10.25
CA HIS A 57 -0.43 -10.25 9.00
C HIS A 57 -1.24 -10.70 7.79
N LEU A 58 -1.79 -11.92 7.80
CA LEU A 58 -2.56 -12.45 6.66
C LEU A 58 -3.86 -11.66 6.45
N SER A 59 -4.54 -11.30 7.55
CA SER A 59 -5.72 -10.45 7.49
C SER A 59 -5.41 -9.09 6.85
N PHE A 60 -4.37 -8.39 7.33
CA PHE A 60 -3.98 -7.08 6.80
C PHE A 60 -3.56 -7.14 5.33
N ILE A 61 -2.73 -8.11 4.95
CA ILE A 61 -2.27 -8.30 3.56
C ILE A 61 -3.47 -8.57 2.64
N THR A 62 -4.39 -9.43 3.07
CA THR A 62 -5.60 -9.77 2.29
C THR A 62 -6.52 -8.57 2.16
N ALA A 63 -6.72 -7.79 3.24
CA ALA A 63 -7.52 -6.57 3.20
C ALA A 63 -6.90 -5.53 2.24
N PHE A 64 -5.58 -5.38 2.28
CA PHE A 64 -4.88 -4.47 1.39
C PHE A 64 -5.07 -4.84 -0.10
N PHE A 65 -4.94 -6.13 -0.46
CA PHE A 65 -5.10 -6.53 -1.87
C PHE A 65 -6.56 -6.61 -2.32
N LEU A 66 -7.46 -7.20 -1.53
CA LEU A 66 -8.84 -7.49 -1.96
C LEU A 66 -9.80 -6.36 -1.60
N THR A 67 -9.98 -6.10 -0.31
CA THR A 67 -10.93 -5.09 0.21
C THR A 67 -10.63 -3.70 -0.34
N TRP A 68 -9.34 -3.37 -0.45
CA TRP A 68 -8.90 -2.10 -1.00
C TRP A 68 -8.69 -2.20 -2.52
N LEU A 69 -7.58 -2.75 -2.98
CA LEU A 69 -7.13 -2.54 -4.35
C LEU A 69 -8.03 -3.17 -5.41
N ALA A 70 -8.41 -4.43 -5.22
CA ALA A 70 -9.27 -5.13 -6.16
C ALA A 70 -10.64 -4.44 -6.25
N ASN A 71 -11.25 -4.09 -5.12
CA ASN A 71 -12.52 -3.39 -5.09
C ASN A 71 -12.50 -2.07 -5.86
N PHE A 72 -11.54 -1.17 -5.58
CA PHE A 72 -11.51 0.10 -6.32
C PHE A 72 -11.32 -0.10 -7.83
N LYS A 73 -10.53 -1.09 -8.25
CA LYS A 73 -10.36 -1.39 -9.68
C LYS A 73 -11.62 -1.98 -10.30
N LEU A 74 -12.32 -2.88 -9.61
CA LEU A 74 -13.58 -3.47 -10.08
C LEU A 74 -14.71 -2.43 -10.16
N ILE A 75 -14.76 -1.51 -9.20
CA ILE A 75 -15.68 -0.37 -9.23
C ILE A 75 -15.37 0.50 -10.45
N LEU A 76 -14.11 0.91 -10.65
CA LEU A 76 -13.71 1.69 -11.83
C LEU A 76 -14.03 0.98 -13.15
N PHE A 77 -13.75 -0.32 -13.23
CA PHE A 77 -14.06 -1.18 -14.37
C PHE A 77 -15.56 -1.22 -14.69
N SER A 78 -16.42 -1.08 -13.67
CA SER A 78 -17.86 -0.99 -13.87
C SER A 78 -18.29 0.24 -14.68
N PHE A 79 -17.49 1.31 -14.66
CA PHE A 79 -17.75 2.59 -15.33
C PHE A 79 -16.85 2.85 -16.54
N ASP A 80 -16.27 1.80 -17.11
CA ASP A 80 -15.29 1.89 -18.19
C ASP A 80 -14.05 2.76 -17.86
N LYS A 81 -13.61 2.75 -16.60
CA LYS A 81 -12.42 3.48 -16.13
C LYS A 81 -11.39 2.56 -15.47
N GLY A 82 -10.18 3.09 -15.31
CA GLY A 82 -9.14 2.46 -14.49
C GLY A 82 -8.25 1.47 -15.25
N PRO A 83 -7.37 0.76 -14.52
CA PRO A 83 -6.28 -0.02 -15.10
C PRO A 83 -6.71 -1.37 -15.72
N LEU A 84 -7.98 -1.76 -15.55
CA LEU A 84 -8.53 -3.00 -16.12
C LEU A 84 -9.06 -2.81 -17.55
N ILE A 85 -8.86 -1.62 -18.13
CA ILE A 85 -9.35 -1.25 -19.45
C ILE A 85 -8.18 -0.76 -20.31
N PRO A 86 -8.01 -1.29 -21.53
CA PRO A 86 -8.79 -2.36 -22.17
C PRO A 86 -8.69 -3.69 -21.40
N ILE A 87 -9.70 -4.57 -21.57
CA ILE A 87 -9.76 -5.84 -20.84
C ILE A 87 -8.51 -6.67 -21.18
N PRO A 88 -7.72 -7.10 -20.18
CA PRO A 88 -6.59 -8.00 -20.35
C PRO A 88 -6.96 -9.24 -21.17
N SER A 89 -6.06 -9.66 -22.06
CA SER A 89 -6.32 -10.74 -23.02
C SER A 89 -6.67 -12.09 -22.39
N ASN A 90 -6.17 -12.36 -21.19
CA ASN A 90 -6.27 -13.65 -20.51
C ASN A 90 -6.74 -13.45 -19.06
N LEU A 91 -7.45 -14.45 -18.53
CA LEU A 91 -7.93 -14.46 -17.13
C LEU A 91 -6.80 -14.30 -16.11
N SER A 92 -5.64 -14.91 -16.33
CA SER A 92 -4.47 -14.80 -15.44
C SER A 92 -3.97 -13.35 -15.33
N ARG A 93 -3.87 -12.66 -16.46
CA ARG A 93 -3.53 -11.23 -16.50
C ARG A 93 -4.60 -10.42 -15.79
N PHE A 94 -5.88 -10.66 -16.07
CA PHE A 94 -6.99 -9.97 -15.40
C PHE A 94 -6.94 -10.15 -13.88
N LEU A 95 -6.66 -11.36 -13.40
CA LEU A 95 -6.52 -11.66 -11.98
C LEU A 95 -5.37 -10.89 -11.36
N CYS A 96 -4.18 -10.93 -11.96
CA CYS A 96 -3.03 -10.21 -11.45
C CYS A 96 -3.24 -8.69 -11.46
N PHE A 97 -3.78 -8.12 -12.54
CA PHE A 97 -4.08 -6.69 -12.62
C PHE A 97 -5.18 -6.27 -11.64
N THR A 98 -6.11 -7.16 -11.29
CA THR A 98 -7.15 -6.90 -10.29
C THR A 98 -6.58 -6.92 -8.88
N CYS A 99 -5.98 -8.05 -8.45
CA CYS A 99 -5.52 -8.24 -7.07
C CYS A 99 -4.31 -7.37 -6.70
N PHE A 100 -3.37 -7.17 -7.63
CA PHE A 100 -2.05 -6.64 -7.26
C PHE A 100 -1.84 -5.21 -7.78
N PRO A 101 -1.10 -4.35 -7.05
CA PRO A 101 -0.73 -3.04 -7.52
C PRO A 101 0.34 -3.21 -8.61
N ILE A 102 -0.12 -3.40 -9.85
CA ILE A 102 0.75 -3.68 -10.99
C ILE A 102 0.43 -2.70 -12.10
N LYS A 103 1.50 -2.17 -12.70
CA LYS A 103 1.47 -1.52 -14.00
C LYS A 103 2.52 -2.18 -14.89
N SER A 104 2.09 -2.57 -16.09
CA SER A 104 3.01 -3.08 -17.10
C SER A 104 3.93 -1.96 -17.53
N GLN A 105 5.24 -2.20 -17.46
CA GLN A 105 6.24 -1.29 -17.98
C GLN A 105 6.41 -1.56 -19.48
N GLN A 106 6.24 -0.54 -20.32
CA GLN A 106 6.35 -0.69 -21.78
C GLN A 106 7.79 -0.81 -22.27
N ASN A 107 8.77 -0.32 -21.51
CA ASN A 107 10.20 -0.41 -21.83
C ASN A 107 10.97 -1.05 -20.67
N PRO A 108 11.39 -2.32 -20.80
CA PRO A 108 12.15 -3.02 -19.76
C PRO A 108 13.50 -2.31 -19.55
N LYS A 109 13.85 -2.04 -18.29
CA LYS A 109 15.21 -1.58 -17.95
C LYS A 109 16.04 -2.81 -17.63
N PRO A 110 17.28 -2.94 -18.15
CA PRO A 110 18.11 -4.09 -17.85
C PRO A 110 18.25 -4.27 -16.34
N HIS A 111 18.11 -5.52 -15.88
CA HIS A 111 18.31 -5.88 -14.49
C HIS A 111 19.77 -5.63 -14.10
N ASN A 112 20.00 -4.54 -13.36
CA ASN A 112 21.31 -4.24 -12.82
C ASN A 112 21.57 -5.07 -11.55
N HIS A 113 22.77 -5.66 -11.45
CA HIS A 113 23.29 -6.33 -10.25
C HIS A 113 23.14 -5.48 -8.96
N LEU A 114 23.18 -4.16 -9.11
CA LEU A 114 22.92 -3.19 -8.04
C LEU A 114 21.54 -3.38 -7.37
N SER A 115 20.51 -3.76 -8.12
CA SER A 115 19.15 -3.93 -7.58
C SER A 115 19.02 -5.16 -6.67
N ILE A 116 19.68 -6.25 -7.03
CA ILE A 116 19.77 -7.48 -6.22
C ILE A 116 20.53 -7.19 -4.93
N LEU A 117 21.67 -6.50 -5.04
CA LEU A 117 22.46 -6.10 -3.87
C LEU A 117 21.67 -5.21 -2.91
N VAL A 118 20.95 -4.21 -3.42
CA VAL A 118 20.10 -3.34 -2.59
C VAL A 118 18.99 -4.15 -1.89
N PHE A 119 18.41 -5.14 -2.56
CA PHE A 119 17.43 -6.03 -1.95
C PHE A 119 18.05 -6.91 -0.86
N ALA A 120 19.23 -7.48 -1.10
CA ALA A 120 19.97 -8.27 -0.11
C ALA A 120 20.34 -7.44 1.13
N ILE A 121 20.78 -6.19 0.94
CA ILE A 121 21.04 -5.25 2.05
C ILE A 121 19.78 -5.00 2.87
N LYS A 122 18.62 -4.79 2.23
CA LYS A 122 17.34 -4.62 2.95
C LYS A 122 17.00 -5.84 3.79
N LEU A 123 17.18 -7.05 3.26
CA LEU A 123 16.97 -8.30 4.01
C LEU A 123 17.92 -8.41 5.20
N ALA A 124 19.19 -8.06 5.02
CA ALA A 124 20.17 -8.06 6.11
C ALA A 124 19.78 -7.06 7.21
N ILE A 125 19.39 -5.84 6.85
CA ILE A 125 18.91 -4.83 7.81
C ILE A 125 17.66 -5.34 8.54
N PHE A 126 16.73 -5.97 7.83
CA PHE A 126 15.53 -6.55 8.43
C PHE A 126 15.86 -7.67 9.43
N GLY A 127 16.84 -8.53 9.11
CA GLY A 127 17.35 -9.55 10.03
C GLY A 127 17.96 -8.95 11.30
N VAL A 128 18.80 -7.92 11.17
CA VAL A 128 19.36 -7.19 12.32
C VAL A 128 18.26 -6.55 13.15
N LEU A 129 17.25 -5.96 12.50
CA LEU A 129 16.11 -5.34 13.16
C LEU A 129 15.31 -6.34 13.99
N LEU A 130 15.10 -7.55 13.47
CA LEU A 130 14.44 -8.63 14.22
C LEU A 130 15.23 -9.00 15.48
N HIS A 131 16.56 -9.11 15.37
CA HIS A 131 17.42 -9.39 16.52
C HIS A 131 17.41 -8.26 17.56
N LEU A 132 17.29 -6.99 17.12
CA LEU A 132 17.21 -5.86 18.06
C LEU A 132 15.94 -5.90 18.93
N TYR A 133 14.87 -6.57 18.49
CA TYR A 133 13.66 -6.71 19.31
C TYR A 133 13.83 -7.59 20.54
N ASP A 134 14.83 -8.49 20.58
CA ASP A 134 15.17 -9.24 21.78
C ASP A 134 15.59 -8.32 22.93
N TYR A 135 16.11 -7.13 22.59
CA TYR A 135 16.52 -6.09 23.53
C TYR A 135 15.48 -4.98 23.69
N LYS A 136 14.22 -5.17 23.25
CA LYS A 136 13.18 -4.10 23.26
C LYS A 136 12.99 -3.43 24.62
N GLN A 137 13.21 -4.15 25.71
CA GLN A 137 13.04 -3.66 27.09
C GLN A 137 14.15 -2.70 27.53
N THR A 138 15.34 -2.77 26.92
CA THR A 138 16.48 -1.90 27.27
C THR A 138 16.61 -0.68 26.36
N LEU A 139 15.88 -0.65 25.24
CA LEU A 139 15.97 0.42 24.26
C LEU A 139 15.17 1.66 24.70
N PRO A 140 15.71 2.89 24.48
CA PRO A 140 14.97 4.11 24.69
C PRO A 140 13.67 4.15 23.89
N PRO A 141 12.56 4.71 24.42
CA PRO A 141 11.26 4.73 23.74
C PRO A 141 11.28 5.36 22.34
N LEU A 142 12.06 6.43 22.16
CA LEU A 142 12.22 7.11 20.87
C LEU A 142 12.93 6.22 19.83
N LEU A 143 13.92 5.43 20.28
CA LEU A 143 14.62 4.50 19.41
C LEU A 143 13.71 3.33 19.02
N LEU A 144 12.99 2.76 19.99
CA LEU A 144 12.02 1.69 19.74
C LEU A 144 10.95 2.11 18.73
N LEU A 145 10.47 3.35 18.83
CA LEU A 145 9.54 3.93 17.88
C LEU A 145 10.12 3.99 16.46
N GLY A 146 11.36 4.47 16.32
CA GLY A 146 12.07 4.46 15.04
C GLY A 146 12.20 3.07 14.44
N LEU A 147 12.46 2.06 15.27
CA LEU A 147 12.56 0.65 14.84
C LEU A 147 11.22 0.11 14.33
N TYR A 148 10.09 0.44 14.96
CA TYR A 148 8.76 0.02 14.49
C TYR A 148 8.44 0.56 13.09
N PHE A 149 8.72 1.84 12.84
CA PHE A 149 8.52 2.42 11.50
C PHE A 149 9.46 1.81 10.46
N LEU A 150 10.72 1.58 10.83
CA LEU A 150 11.68 0.92 9.95
C LEU A 150 11.22 -0.50 9.60
N HIS A 151 10.68 -1.23 10.58
CA HIS A 151 10.15 -2.58 10.39
C HIS A 151 9.00 -2.58 9.40
N LEU A 152 7.97 -1.78 9.64
CA LEU A 152 6.81 -1.66 8.75
C LEU A 152 7.23 -1.26 7.33
N TYR A 153 8.14 -0.29 7.20
CA TYR A 153 8.67 0.13 5.90
C TYR A 153 9.39 -1.00 5.16
N LEU A 154 10.35 -1.67 5.83
CA LEU A 154 11.15 -2.73 5.23
C LEU A 154 10.28 -3.93 4.86
N GLU A 155 9.35 -4.30 5.73
CA GLU A 155 8.46 -5.43 5.50
C GLU A 155 7.54 -5.21 4.30
N ILE A 156 6.89 -4.04 4.22
CA ILE A 156 6.08 -3.66 3.05
C ILE A 156 6.94 -3.69 1.79
N GLU A 157 8.13 -3.11 1.81
CA GLU A 157 9.06 -3.11 0.67
C GLU A 157 9.48 -4.52 0.24
N ILE A 158 9.79 -5.41 1.18
CA ILE A 158 10.21 -6.79 0.93
C ILE A 158 9.04 -7.57 0.31
N ILE A 159 7.87 -7.54 0.93
CA ILE A 159 6.67 -8.24 0.45
C ILE A 159 6.31 -7.79 -0.96
N LEU A 160 6.29 -6.47 -1.22
CA LEU A 160 5.95 -5.94 -2.53
C LEU A 160 7.01 -6.25 -3.59
N THR A 161 8.29 -6.32 -3.22
CA THR A 161 9.37 -6.72 -4.14
C THR A 161 9.26 -8.20 -4.50
N LEU A 162 9.03 -9.07 -3.52
CA LEU A 162 8.81 -10.51 -3.74
C LEU A 162 7.57 -10.74 -4.62
N LEU A 163 6.48 -10.05 -4.33
CA LEU A 163 5.26 -10.10 -5.13
C LEU A 163 5.53 -9.65 -6.58
N LYS A 164 6.26 -8.56 -6.76
CA LYS A 164 6.63 -8.08 -8.10
C LYS A 164 7.40 -9.16 -8.87
N VAL A 165 8.42 -9.78 -8.26
CA VAL A 165 9.22 -10.83 -8.90
C VAL A 165 8.33 -12.01 -9.27
N PHE A 166 7.50 -12.49 -8.33
CA PHE A 166 6.59 -13.60 -8.57
C PHE A 166 5.63 -13.34 -9.74
N VAL A 167 5.02 -12.15 -9.78
CA VAL A 167 4.06 -11.81 -10.84
C VAL A 167 4.76 -11.55 -12.18
N SER A 168 5.96 -10.95 -12.17
CA SER A 168 6.76 -10.77 -13.38
C SER A 168 7.10 -12.11 -14.04
N ILE A 169 7.51 -13.11 -13.25
CA ILE A 169 7.78 -14.47 -13.73
C ILE A 169 6.48 -15.10 -14.25
N SER A 170 5.38 -14.98 -13.51
CA SER A 170 4.10 -15.61 -13.87
C SER A 170 3.46 -15.04 -15.14
N LEU A 171 3.62 -13.74 -15.40
CA LEU A 171 3.01 -13.05 -16.54
C LEU A 171 3.96 -12.80 -17.72
N GLY A 172 5.27 -13.02 -17.52
CA GLY A 172 6.31 -12.70 -18.50
C GLY A 172 6.39 -11.21 -18.83
N CYS A 173 6.12 -10.33 -17.86
CA CYS A 173 6.15 -8.88 -18.07
C CYS A 173 6.89 -8.12 -16.96
N ASP A 174 7.58 -7.06 -17.35
CA ASP A 174 8.21 -6.14 -16.41
C ASP A 174 7.18 -5.23 -15.76
N LEU A 175 7.24 -5.12 -14.43
CA LEU A 175 6.32 -4.31 -13.65
C LEU A 175 7.02 -3.08 -13.10
N GLU A 176 6.30 -1.96 -13.05
CA GLU A 176 6.80 -0.77 -12.36
C GLU A 176 7.06 -1.05 -10.87
N PRO A 177 8.15 -0.52 -10.28
CA PRO A 177 8.38 -0.62 -8.85
C PRO A 177 7.31 0.17 -8.08
N GLN A 178 6.86 -0.38 -6.95
CA GLN A 178 5.80 0.27 -6.16
C GLN A 178 6.28 1.52 -5.44
N SER A 179 7.55 1.57 -5.04
CA SER A 179 8.19 2.77 -4.51
C SER A 179 9.46 3.10 -5.28
N ASN A 180 9.85 4.37 -5.25
CA ASN A 180 11.08 4.87 -5.86
C ASN A 180 11.92 5.64 -4.82
N LYS A 181 12.56 4.88 -3.94
CA LYS A 181 13.50 5.38 -2.92
C LYS A 181 12.89 6.56 -2.13
N PRO A 182 11.83 6.32 -1.35
CA PRO A 182 11.07 7.38 -0.67
C PRO A 182 11.91 8.20 0.32
N TYR A 183 12.93 7.59 0.92
CA TYR A 183 13.91 8.23 1.80
C TYR A 183 14.78 9.31 1.12
N LEU A 184 14.74 9.42 -0.22
CA LEU A 184 15.43 10.48 -0.97
C LEU A 184 14.52 11.67 -1.33
N ALA A 185 13.28 11.69 -0.86
CA ALA A 185 12.32 12.76 -1.15
C ALA A 185 12.80 14.11 -0.60
N THR A 186 12.79 15.14 -1.44
CA THR A 186 13.17 16.52 -1.03
C THR A 186 11.96 17.38 -0.68
N SER A 187 10.74 16.90 -0.90
CA SER A 187 9.50 17.62 -0.60
C SER A 187 8.33 16.66 -0.41
N LEU A 188 7.22 17.10 0.21
CA LEU A 188 6.05 16.24 0.41
C LEU A 188 5.41 15.86 -0.93
N GLN A 189 5.44 16.78 -1.89
CA GLN A 189 5.00 16.50 -3.26
C GLN A 189 5.83 15.38 -3.91
N ASP A 190 7.15 15.40 -3.71
CA ASP A 190 8.05 14.39 -4.26
C ASP A 190 7.87 13.05 -3.54
N PHE A 191 7.68 13.08 -2.21
CA PHE A 191 7.41 11.89 -1.40
C PHE A 191 6.10 11.22 -1.84
N TRP A 192 4.95 11.88 -1.66
CA TRP A 192 3.63 11.29 -1.90
C TRP A 192 3.27 11.13 -3.38
N GLY A 193 3.82 11.98 -4.25
CA GLY A 193 3.44 12.01 -5.67
C GLY A 193 4.30 11.16 -6.59
N ARG A 194 5.57 10.92 -6.24
CA ARG A 194 6.55 10.33 -7.17
C ARG A 194 7.36 9.16 -6.61
N ARG A 195 7.43 9.03 -5.29
CA ARG A 195 8.35 8.07 -4.64
C ARG A 195 7.67 7.06 -3.75
N TRP A 196 6.67 7.47 -3.00
CA TRP A 196 5.92 6.59 -2.10
C TRP A 196 4.73 5.96 -2.84
N ASN A 197 4.69 4.62 -2.84
CA ASN A 197 3.55 3.83 -3.24
C ASN A 197 2.87 4.28 -4.55
N ILE A 198 3.63 4.46 -5.63
CA ILE A 198 3.26 5.14 -6.89
C ILE A 198 1.94 4.63 -7.49
N ILE A 199 1.65 3.35 -7.30
CA ILE A 199 0.49 2.68 -7.88
C ILE A 199 -0.80 3.02 -7.11
N VAL A 200 -0.74 3.13 -5.78
CA VAL A 200 -1.94 3.37 -4.95
C VAL A 200 -2.59 4.74 -5.21
N PRO A 201 -1.89 5.89 -5.17
CA PRO A 201 -2.43 7.16 -5.60
C PRO A 201 -2.91 7.14 -7.04
N SER A 202 -2.30 6.35 -7.94
CA SER A 202 -2.75 6.28 -9.32
C SER A 202 -4.08 5.53 -9.51
N ILE A 203 -4.45 4.66 -8.56
CA ILE A 203 -5.76 4.01 -8.48
C ILE A 203 -6.74 4.91 -7.73
N LEU A 204 -6.32 5.49 -6.60
CA LEU A 204 -7.16 6.37 -5.77
C LEU A 204 -7.50 7.70 -6.43
N ARG A 205 -6.62 8.24 -7.26
CA ARG A 205 -6.88 9.52 -7.92
C ARG A 205 -8.09 9.46 -8.85
N PRO A 206 -8.22 8.49 -9.78
CA PRO A 206 -9.44 8.34 -10.57
C PRO A 206 -10.63 7.81 -9.75
N ALA A 207 -10.40 6.96 -8.73
CA ALA A 207 -11.49 6.34 -7.95
C ALA A 207 -12.12 7.26 -6.89
N VAL A 208 -11.33 8.13 -6.27
CA VAL A 208 -11.72 8.93 -5.11
C VAL A 208 -11.49 10.42 -5.39
N TYR A 209 -10.28 10.82 -5.79
CA TYR A 209 -9.96 12.25 -5.93
C TYR A 209 -10.78 12.95 -7.02
N THR A 210 -10.90 12.36 -8.22
CA THR A 210 -11.65 12.95 -9.33
C THR A 210 -13.15 13.08 -9.03
N PRO A 211 -13.85 12.03 -8.55
CA PRO A 211 -15.26 12.18 -8.16
C PRO A 211 -15.43 13.09 -6.94
N MET A 212 -14.56 13.01 -5.92
CA MET A 212 -14.65 13.91 -4.75
C MET A 212 -14.38 15.38 -5.10
N ARG A 213 -13.48 15.67 -6.04
CA ARG A 213 -13.24 17.04 -6.51
C ARG A 213 -14.44 17.62 -7.26
N GLN A 214 -15.17 16.78 -8.01
CA GLN A 214 -16.39 17.17 -8.72
C GLN A 214 -17.57 17.34 -7.76
N VAL A 215 -17.64 16.51 -6.72
CA VAL A 215 -18.66 16.62 -5.66
C VAL A 215 -18.36 17.79 -4.72
N SER A 216 -17.09 18.14 -4.50
CA SER A 216 -16.65 19.26 -3.65
C SER A 216 -17.04 20.65 -4.19
N GLU A 217 -17.63 20.75 -5.37
CA GLU A 217 -18.34 21.96 -5.83
C GLU A 217 -19.78 22.05 -5.27
N ARG A 218 -20.23 21.05 -4.50
CA ARG A 218 -21.48 21.06 -3.73
C ARG A 218 -21.21 20.70 -2.27
N ARG A 219 -21.73 21.53 -1.36
CA ARG A 219 -21.48 21.52 0.09
C ARG A 219 -21.36 20.12 0.68
N MET A 220 -20.23 19.87 1.36
CA MET A 220 -20.05 18.72 2.25
C MET A 220 -20.54 19.11 3.66
N SER A 221 -21.40 18.29 4.27
CA SER A 221 -21.87 18.43 5.66
C SER A 221 -20.97 17.71 6.66
N SER A 222 -21.11 18.07 7.95
CA SER A 222 -20.09 17.97 9.02
C SER A 222 -20.09 16.70 9.88
N ASP A 223 -20.75 15.59 9.49
CA ASP A 223 -21.05 14.52 10.46
C ASP A 223 -20.41 13.13 10.22
N TRP A 224 -19.50 12.98 9.26
CA TRP A 224 -18.86 11.67 8.97
C TRP A 224 -17.52 11.42 9.68
N ALA A 225 -17.19 12.20 10.72
CA ALA A 225 -15.89 12.17 11.41
C ALA A 225 -15.72 11.04 12.44
N LEU A 226 -16.30 9.86 12.20
CA LEU A 226 -16.20 8.69 13.09
C LEU A 226 -15.65 7.46 12.36
N PHE A 227 -14.55 7.65 11.64
CA PHE A 227 -13.67 6.57 11.17
C PHE A 227 -12.23 6.95 11.55
N SER A 228 -11.69 6.25 12.57
CA SER A 228 -10.41 6.54 13.27
C SER A 228 -9.88 7.97 13.10
N GLY A 229 -10.35 8.88 13.96
CA GLY A 229 -10.08 10.32 13.86
C GLY A 229 -8.61 10.68 13.67
N GLU A 230 -7.67 9.92 14.25
CA GLU A 230 -6.23 10.22 14.18
C GLU A 230 -5.59 9.81 12.85
N VAL A 231 -6.00 8.70 12.24
CA VAL A 231 -5.51 8.29 10.91
C VAL A 231 -6.04 9.26 9.85
N THR A 232 -7.30 9.64 9.97
CA THR A 232 -7.92 10.66 9.13
C THR A 232 -7.22 12.03 9.31
N LEU A 233 -6.91 12.42 10.55
CA LEU A 233 -6.17 13.64 10.86
C LEU A 233 -4.76 13.64 10.27
N PHE A 234 -4.05 12.50 10.30
CA PHE A 234 -2.74 12.37 9.67
C PHE A 234 -2.80 12.68 8.17
N PHE A 235 -3.73 12.06 7.44
CA PHE A 235 -3.86 12.29 6.00
C PHE A 235 -4.36 13.71 5.68
N ILE A 236 -5.23 14.29 6.51
CA ILE A 236 -5.67 15.69 6.37
C ILE A 236 -4.47 16.64 6.56
N LEU A 237 -3.69 16.46 7.63
CA LEU A 237 -2.52 17.28 7.91
C LEU A 237 -1.50 17.20 6.77
N GLN A 238 -1.20 15.99 6.29
CA GLN A 238 -0.33 15.77 5.13
C GLN A 238 -0.87 16.47 3.87
N GLY A 239 -2.19 16.38 3.63
CA GLY A 239 -2.86 17.03 2.51
C GLY A 239 -2.81 18.56 2.56
N VAL A 240 -3.04 19.16 3.75
CA VAL A 240 -2.97 20.61 3.97
C VAL A 240 -1.53 21.10 3.80
N CYS A 241 -0.55 20.41 4.38
CA CYS A 241 0.87 20.77 4.23
C CYS A 241 1.32 20.67 2.77
N LEU A 242 0.90 19.64 2.03
CA LEU A 242 1.16 19.52 0.61
C LEU A 242 0.52 20.67 -0.20
N ALA A 243 -0.74 21.03 0.10
CA ALA A 243 -1.43 22.13 -0.56
C ALA A 243 -0.73 23.47 -0.28
N ALA A 244 -0.29 23.71 0.95
CA ALA A 244 0.49 24.88 1.33
C ALA A 244 1.84 24.92 0.60
N GLU A 245 2.56 23.80 0.53
CA GLU A 245 3.82 23.67 -0.21
C GLU A 245 3.63 24.05 -1.69
N LEU A 246 2.57 23.53 -2.32
CA LEU A 246 2.23 23.84 -3.71
C LEU A 246 1.82 25.30 -3.90
N ALA A 247 1.07 25.89 -2.97
CA ALA A 247 0.66 27.28 -3.02
C ALA A 247 1.87 28.23 -2.92
N VAL A 248 2.80 27.96 -2.00
CA VAL A 248 4.05 28.72 -1.85
C VAL A 248 4.92 28.58 -3.11
N LYS A 249 5.08 27.37 -3.65
CA LYS A 249 5.79 27.13 -4.91
C LYS A 249 5.18 27.88 -6.10
N LYS A 250 3.86 28.03 -6.13
CA LYS A 250 3.13 28.68 -7.23
C LYS A 250 3.12 30.21 -7.13
N LYS A 251 3.04 30.75 -5.90
CA LYS A 251 2.82 32.20 -5.66
C LYS A 251 4.12 32.97 -5.47
N THR A 252 5.25 32.30 -5.25
CA THR A 252 6.49 32.96 -4.84
C THR A 252 7.67 32.53 -5.70
N THR A 253 8.10 33.40 -6.62
CA THR A 253 9.40 33.33 -7.34
C THR A 253 10.62 33.35 -6.39
N VAL A 254 10.42 33.69 -5.11
CA VAL A 254 11.46 33.77 -4.06
C VAL A 254 12.01 32.39 -3.65
N MET A 255 11.28 31.29 -3.84
CA MET A 255 11.81 29.95 -3.53
C MET A 255 12.86 29.45 -4.54
N GLN A 256 13.01 30.11 -5.70
CA GLN A 256 14.19 29.94 -6.54
C GLN A 256 15.45 30.55 -5.91
N ARG A 257 15.31 31.56 -5.02
CA ARG A 257 16.41 32.31 -4.41
C ARG A 257 16.95 31.67 -3.13
N TRP A 258 16.12 30.90 -2.42
CA TRP A 258 16.50 30.10 -1.24
C TRP A 258 16.42 28.61 -1.55
N ARG A 259 17.33 28.12 -2.39
CA ARG A 259 17.48 26.67 -2.61
C ARG A 259 18.11 26.05 -1.38
N LEU A 260 17.30 25.47 -0.50
CA LEU A 260 17.78 24.55 0.54
C LEU A 260 18.62 23.45 -0.11
N SER A 261 19.70 23.06 0.55
CA SER A 261 20.52 21.96 0.05
C SER A 261 19.66 20.69 -0.03
N PRO A 262 19.85 19.84 -1.05
CA PRO A 262 19.06 18.63 -1.21
C PRO A 262 19.09 17.71 0.03
N ALA A 263 20.20 17.71 0.77
CA ALA A 263 20.34 16.95 2.00
C ALA A 263 19.43 17.47 3.13
N VAL A 264 19.43 18.79 3.37
CA VAL A 264 18.58 19.41 4.39
C VAL A 264 17.10 19.22 4.04
N SER A 265 16.74 19.41 2.77
CA SER A 265 15.38 19.19 2.29
C SER A 265 14.90 17.76 2.50
N ARG A 266 15.79 16.76 2.31
CA ARG A 266 15.49 15.35 2.56
C ARG A 266 15.24 15.07 4.03
N ILE A 267 16.13 15.53 4.90
CA ILE A 267 16.01 15.33 6.35
C ILE A 267 14.71 15.97 6.86
N LEU A 268 14.42 17.21 6.43
CA LEU A 268 13.19 17.90 6.82
C LEU A 268 11.94 17.16 6.32
N THR A 269 11.92 16.72 5.07
CA THR A 269 10.75 16.04 4.49
C THR A 269 10.51 14.69 5.14
N VAL A 270 11.53 13.84 5.20
CA VAL A 270 11.43 12.49 5.78
C VAL A 270 11.18 12.59 7.28
N GLY A 271 11.88 13.49 7.97
CA GLY A 271 11.70 13.76 9.38
C GLY A 271 10.30 14.26 9.71
N PHE A 272 9.73 15.17 8.91
CA PHE A 272 8.36 15.65 9.09
C PHE A 272 7.34 14.52 8.92
N VAL A 273 7.45 13.71 7.85
CA VAL A 273 6.55 12.56 7.62
C VAL A 273 6.67 11.57 8.77
N PHE A 274 7.89 11.28 9.21
CA PHE A 274 8.15 10.37 10.33
C PHE A 274 7.56 10.89 11.64
N LEU A 275 7.81 12.16 12.00
CA LEU A 275 7.35 12.76 13.25
C LEU A 275 5.82 12.87 13.31
N THR A 276 5.19 13.30 12.22
CA THR A 276 3.72 13.40 12.16
C THR A 276 3.05 12.03 12.15
N GLY A 277 3.63 11.05 11.46
CA GLY A 277 3.15 9.66 11.51
C GLY A 277 3.31 9.06 12.89
N SER A 278 4.47 9.28 13.52
CA SER A 278 4.77 8.86 14.88
C SER A 278 3.79 9.45 15.89
N TRP A 279 3.53 10.75 15.81
CA TRP A 279 2.67 11.45 16.75
C TRP A 279 1.20 10.99 16.64
N LEU A 280 0.68 10.84 15.43
CA LEU A 280 -0.75 10.59 15.23
C LEU A 280 -1.12 9.10 15.19
N MET A 281 -0.26 8.23 14.64
CA MET A 281 -0.59 6.81 14.48
C MET A 281 -0.16 5.94 15.65
N THR A 282 1.00 6.24 16.26
CA THR A 282 1.60 5.37 17.30
C THR A 282 0.77 5.25 18.57
N PRO A 283 0.22 6.33 19.16
CA PRO A 283 -0.52 6.22 20.42
C PRO A 283 -1.71 5.27 20.34
N GLN A 284 -2.39 5.23 19.19
CA GLN A 284 -3.49 4.30 18.95
C GLN A 284 -3.01 2.85 18.78
N LEU A 285 -1.94 2.65 18.01
CA LEU A 285 -1.38 1.34 17.74
C LEU A 285 -0.78 0.67 18.98
N VAL A 286 -0.22 1.45 19.90
CA VAL A 286 0.26 0.98 21.20
C VAL A 286 -0.90 0.69 22.15
N ARG A 287 -1.89 1.60 22.26
CA ARG A 287 -3.07 1.40 23.13
C ARG A 287 -3.91 0.18 22.75
N SER A 288 -3.96 -0.14 21.46
CA SER A 288 -4.72 -1.30 20.94
C SER A 288 -3.95 -2.63 21.03
N GLY A 289 -2.68 -2.62 21.44
CA GLY A 289 -1.83 -3.82 21.47
C GLY A 289 -1.47 -4.38 20.09
N VAL A 290 -1.88 -3.70 19.01
CA VAL A 290 -1.71 -4.17 17.62
C VAL A 290 -0.23 -4.32 17.26
N VAL A 291 0.61 -3.37 17.67
CA VAL A 291 2.07 -3.42 17.40
C VAL A 291 2.70 -4.63 18.06
N GLU A 292 2.33 -4.94 19.30
CA GLU A 292 2.89 -6.08 20.01
C GLU A 292 2.42 -7.41 19.42
N LYS A 293 1.12 -7.54 19.12
CA LYS A 293 0.58 -8.72 18.44
C LYS A 293 1.27 -8.95 17.09
N TYR A 294 1.44 -7.89 16.31
CA TYR A 294 2.08 -7.93 14.99
C TYR A 294 3.54 -8.41 15.06
N ILE A 295 4.33 -7.87 15.99
CA ILE A 295 5.74 -8.23 16.16
C ILE A 295 5.88 -9.66 16.69
N ASN A 296 5.06 -10.05 17.65
CA ASN A 296 5.09 -11.40 18.20
C ASN A 296 4.76 -12.44 17.12
N GLU A 297 3.79 -12.16 16.24
CA GLU A 297 3.50 -13.00 15.08
C GLU A 297 4.71 -13.08 14.12
N ALA A 298 5.37 -11.96 13.83
CA ALA A 298 6.56 -11.93 12.96
C ALA A 298 7.75 -12.71 13.55
N LEU A 299 8.03 -12.54 14.85
CA LEU A 299 9.09 -13.27 15.56
C LEU A 299 8.79 -14.77 15.63
N PHE A 300 7.53 -15.13 15.89
CA PHE A 300 7.10 -16.53 15.90
C PHE A 300 7.30 -17.18 14.52
N PHE A 301 6.95 -16.49 13.44
CA PHE A 301 7.18 -16.98 12.09
C PHE A 301 8.68 -17.20 11.80
N VAL A 302 9.53 -16.25 12.18
CA VAL A 302 10.99 -16.36 12.01
C VAL A 302 11.55 -17.53 12.81
N SER A 303 11.11 -17.71 14.06
CA SER A 303 11.50 -18.84 14.91
C SER A 303 11.08 -20.17 14.30
N TYR A 304 9.85 -20.27 13.81
CA TYR A 304 9.33 -21.45 13.12
C TYR A 304 10.16 -21.79 11.87
N VAL A 305 10.45 -20.80 11.02
CA VAL A 305 11.27 -20.98 9.82
C VAL A 305 12.68 -21.45 10.20
N LYS A 306 13.28 -20.86 11.24
CA LYS A 306 14.60 -21.25 11.72
C LYS A 306 14.63 -22.71 12.16
N HIS A 307 13.64 -23.16 12.94
CA HIS A 307 13.53 -24.55 13.40
C HIS A 307 13.18 -25.55 12.28
N THR A 308 12.53 -25.09 11.20
CA THR A 308 12.14 -25.97 10.09
C THR A 308 13.26 -26.14 9.07
N LEU A 309 14.10 -25.12 8.88
CA LEU A 309 15.16 -25.09 7.86
C LEU A 309 16.56 -25.44 8.40
N PHE A 310 16.78 -25.33 9.71
CA PHE A 310 18.05 -25.63 10.40
C PHE A 310 17.81 -26.57 11.57
#